data_AF-A0A7Y8I661-F1
#
_entry.id   AF-A0A7Y8I661-F1
#
_cell.length_a   1.000
_cell.length_b   1.000
_cell.length_c   1.000
_cell.angle_alpha   90.00
_cell.angle_beta   90.00
_cell.angle_gamma   90.00
#
_symmetry.space_group_name_H-M   'P 1'
#
loop_
_entity.id
_entity.type
_entity.pdbx_description
1 polymer ?
#
loop_
_entity_poly.entity_id
_entity_poly.type
_entity_poly.pdbx_seq_one_letter_code
_entity_poly.pdbx_strand_id
1 'polypeptide(L)'
;MKIKQTTLIILLLLFAISNSFSQDVNESEKIKLLINKFNDTDSWINGEAINKLAEIGEPAIDELLISLQDKNENVRWCSAIALEKISPLGKQSIPFLIKALKYDNANVRWCSALALGKYKSDANLAIPDLQKLLYDEDYDVRWAAYISLSKIDKNSLNISYEISDVIKKLEYLTPQLMNELSVPGVSISIIQKNKIAFSKSFGVADANTEIQVDDKTMFEACSMSKPVFAYIVLQLVQEGKLDLDKPLYNYMPEKFVSEDEDYPKQITARMILTHTSGLPNWRKGGEERENPLPIYFKPGTKFHYSGEGFYYLQRVVERITNQTLQ
;
A
#
# COMPACT_ATOMS: atom_id res chain seq x y z
N MET A 1 -33.48 9.36 70.88
CA MET A 1 -34.03 9.42 69.50
C MET A 1 -32.97 9.62 68.40
N LYS A 2 -31.88 10.39 68.61
CA LYS A 2 -30.85 10.65 67.58
C LYS A 2 -29.99 9.44 67.14
N ILE A 3 -29.71 8.48 68.04
CA ILE A 3 -28.84 7.33 67.72
C ILE A 3 -29.47 6.38 66.68
N LYS A 4 -30.80 6.21 66.65
CA LYS A 4 -31.48 5.35 65.67
C LYS A 4 -31.47 5.89 64.25
N GLN A 5 -31.39 7.22 64.06
CA GLN A 5 -31.33 7.83 62.73
C GLN A 5 -29.95 7.70 62.08
N THR A 6 -28.86 7.86 62.85
CA THR A 6 -27.49 7.76 62.32
C THR A 6 -27.16 6.33 61.87
N THR A 7 -27.59 5.31 62.62
CA THR A 7 -27.40 3.90 62.23
C THR A 7 -28.19 3.53 60.97
N LEU A 8 -29.39 4.10 60.79
CA LEU A 8 -30.21 3.86 59.60
C LEU A 8 -29.58 4.48 58.33
N ILE A 9 -29.00 5.68 58.45
CA ILE A 9 -28.31 6.36 57.33
C ILE A 9 -27.05 5.60 56.89
N ILE A 10 -26.25 5.10 57.84
CA ILE A 10 -25.06 4.30 57.53
C ILE A 10 -25.44 2.97 56.86
N LEU A 11 -26.52 2.31 57.31
CA LEU A 11 -27.00 1.07 56.68
C LEU A 11 -27.47 1.31 55.24
N LEU A 12 -28.20 2.41 54.99
CA LEU A 12 -28.67 2.79 53.65
C LEU A 12 -27.52 3.14 52.70
N LEU A 13 -26.48 3.82 53.21
CA LEU A 13 -25.26 4.11 52.43
C LEU A 13 -24.48 2.84 52.11
N LEU A 14 -24.31 1.92 53.07
CA LEU A 14 -23.65 0.64 52.83
C LEU A 14 -24.44 -0.22 51.83
N PHE A 15 -25.77 -0.19 51.90
CA PHE A 15 -26.64 -0.93 50.96
C PHE A 15 -26.62 -0.32 49.55
N ALA A 16 -26.55 1.02 49.44
CA ALA A 16 -26.40 1.71 48.16
C ALA A 16 -25.03 1.44 47.53
N ILE A 17 -23.95 1.45 48.32
CA ILE A 17 -22.60 1.12 47.86
C ILE A 17 -22.53 -0.35 47.43
N SER A 18 -23.10 -1.28 48.21
CA SER A 18 -23.11 -2.70 47.83
C SER A 18 -23.93 -2.98 46.57
N ASN A 19 -25.04 -2.27 46.37
CA ASN A 19 -25.83 -2.39 45.14
C ASN A 19 -25.08 -1.80 43.93
N SER A 20 -24.44 -0.63 44.07
CA SER A 20 -23.64 -0.05 42.98
C SER A 20 -22.48 -0.96 42.58
N PHE A 21 -21.76 -1.52 43.56
CA PHE A 21 -20.64 -2.42 43.32
C PHE A 21 -21.09 -3.75 42.69
N SER A 22 -22.23 -4.29 43.14
CA SER A 22 -22.81 -5.51 42.55
C SER A 22 -23.35 -5.28 41.14
N GLN A 23 -23.75 -4.07 40.80
CA GLN A 23 -24.27 -3.71 39.48
C GLN A 23 -23.12 -3.53 38.48
N ASP A 24 -22.02 -2.89 38.90
CA ASP A 24 -20.79 -2.71 38.10
C ASP A 24 -20.11 -4.05 37.75
N VAL A 25 -20.02 -4.97 38.72
CA VAL A 25 -19.45 -6.33 38.47
C VAL A 25 -20.28 -7.11 37.44
N ASN A 26 -21.61 -6.99 37.50
CA ASN A 26 -22.53 -7.68 36.60
C ASN A 26 -22.49 -7.09 35.17
N GLU A 27 -22.20 -5.80 35.03
CA GLU A 27 -22.07 -5.14 33.73
C GLU A 27 -20.74 -5.51 33.03
N SER A 28 -19.61 -5.53 33.76
CA SER A 28 -18.31 -5.97 33.22
C SER A 28 -18.34 -7.41 32.72
N GLU A 29 -18.99 -8.33 33.46
CA GLU A 29 -19.13 -9.72 33.01
C GLU A 29 -19.96 -9.86 31.73
N LYS A 30 -21.03 -9.05 31.58
CA LYS A 30 -21.83 -9.02 30.36
C LYS A 30 -21.04 -8.52 29.15
N ILE A 31 -20.23 -7.48 29.33
CA ILE A 31 -19.35 -6.96 28.27
C ILE A 31 -18.36 -8.04 27.82
N LYS A 32 -17.71 -8.73 28.77
CA LYS A 32 -16.77 -9.83 28.46
C LYS A 32 -17.45 -10.97 27.72
N LEU A 33 -18.68 -11.33 28.11
CA LEU A 33 -19.46 -12.35 27.40
C LEU A 33 -19.78 -11.94 25.95
N LEU A 34 -20.09 -10.67 25.72
CA LEU A 34 -20.31 -10.16 24.36
C LEU A 34 -19.02 -10.14 23.53
N ILE A 35 -17.89 -9.74 24.12
CA ILE A 35 -16.58 -9.77 23.44
C ILE A 35 -16.19 -11.21 23.10
N ASN A 36 -16.47 -12.18 23.98
CA ASN A 36 -16.16 -13.58 23.72
C ASN A 36 -16.91 -14.12 22.49
N LYS A 37 -18.06 -13.55 22.13
CA LYS A 37 -18.78 -13.91 20.90
C LYS A 37 -17.98 -13.59 19.64
N PHE A 38 -17.01 -12.69 19.69
CA PHE A 38 -16.13 -12.40 18.54
C PHE A 38 -15.22 -13.59 18.16
N ASN A 39 -15.12 -14.61 19.01
CA ASN A 39 -14.44 -15.86 18.64
C ASN A 39 -15.28 -16.76 17.72
N ASP A 40 -16.55 -16.42 17.49
CA ASP A 40 -17.43 -17.20 16.62
C ASP A 40 -17.11 -16.97 15.13
N THR A 41 -17.18 -18.03 14.33
CA THR A 41 -16.99 -17.95 12.87
C THR A 41 -18.20 -17.37 12.15
N ASP A 42 -19.37 -17.33 12.79
CA ASP A 42 -20.58 -16.75 12.22
C ASP A 42 -20.57 -15.22 12.30
N SER A 43 -20.49 -14.58 11.13
CA SER A 43 -20.56 -13.12 10.97
C SER A 43 -21.82 -12.48 11.57
N TRP A 44 -22.94 -13.20 11.65
CA TRP A 44 -24.16 -12.69 12.26
C TRP A 44 -24.02 -12.55 13.77
N ILE A 45 -23.46 -13.56 14.44
CA ILE A 45 -23.22 -13.58 15.90
C ILE A 45 -22.29 -12.44 16.28
N ASN A 46 -21.22 -12.26 15.49
CA ASN A 46 -20.28 -11.17 15.63
C ASN A 46 -20.97 -9.80 15.50
N GLY A 47 -21.77 -9.62 14.45
CA GLY A 47 -22.52 -8.38 14.21
C GLY A 47 -23.51 -8.04 15.33
N GLU A 48 -24.20 -9.04 15.89
CA GLU A 48 -25.12 -8.86 17.01
C GLU A 48 -24.37 -8.43 18.28
N ALA A 49 -23.25 -9.08 18.58
CA ALA A 49 -22.42 -8.74 19.73
C ALA A 49 -21.86 -7.32 19.63
N ILE A 50 -21.37 -6.95 18.45
CA ILE A 50 -20.92 -5.59 18.12
C ILE A 50 -22.01 -4.56 18.39
N ASN A 51 -23.24 -4.80 17.90
CA ASN A 51 -24.35 -3.85 18.09
C ASN A 51 -24.75 -3.72 19.57
N LYS A 52 -24.76 -4.83 20.32
CA LYS A 52 -25.04 -4.81 21.77
C LYS A 52 -23.97 -4.07 22.56
N LEU A 53 -22.70 -4.27 22.23
CA LEU A 53 -21.60 -3.49 22.81
C LEU A 53 -21.71 -2.01 22.47
N ALA A 54 -22.18 -1.69 21.26
CA ALA A 54 -22.50 -0.32 20.85
C ALA A 54 -23.62 0.32 21.66
N GLU A 55 -24.68 -0.44 21.97
CA GLU A 55 -25.77 0.00 22.84
C GLU A 55 -25.31 0.22 24.29
N ILE A 56 -24.38 -0.61 24.80
CA ILE A 56 -23.77 -0.43 26.13
C ILE A 56 -22.97 0.87 26.18
N GLY A 57 -22.18 1.16 25.14
CA GLY A 57 -21.48 2.44 25.02
C GLY A 57 -20.18 2.51 25.84
N GLU A 58 -19.97 3.63 26.54
CA GLU A 58 -18.73 3.95 27.28
C GLU A 58 -18.22 2.83 28.21
N PRO A 59 -19.07 2.11 28.98
CA PRO A 59 -18.62 1.02 29.85
C PRO A 59 -17.90 -0.13 29.10
N ALA A 60 -18.17 -0.32 27.81
CA ALA A 60 -17.54 -1.39 27.02
C ALA A 60 -16.13 -1.04 26.51
N ILE A 61 -15.71 0.24 26.59
CA ILE A 61 -14.51 0.72 25.92
C ILE A 61 -13.24 0.04 26.45
N ASP A 62 -13.05 -0.04 27.76
CA ASP A 62 -11.81 -0.59 28.33
C ASP A 62 -11.59 -2.05 27.95
N GLU A 63 -12.64 -2.87 28.04
CA GLU A 63 -12.54 -4.29 27.68
C GLU A 63 -12.40 -4.48 26.17
N LEU A 64 -12.99 -3.60 25.37
CA LEU A 64 -12.76 -3.57 23.93
C LEU A 64 -11.31 -3.20 23.59
N LEU A 65 -10.71 -2.22 24.27
CA LEU A 65 -9.31 -1.86 24.10
C LEU A 65 -8.36 -3.00 24.51
N ILE A 66 -8.71 -3.76 25.54
CA ILE A 66 -7.97 -4.98 25.90
C ILE A 66 -8.09 -6.02 24.78
N SER A 67 -9.30 -6.26 24.28
CA SER A 67 -9.55 -7.27 23.24
C SER A 67 -8.96 -6.94 21.86
N LEU A 68 -8.59 -5.68 21.59
CA LEU A 68 -7.76 -5.34 20.42
C LEU A 68 -6.40 -6.06 20.43
N GLN A 69 -5.92 -6.50 21.60
CA GLN A 69 -4.68 -7.24 21.76
C GLN A 69 -4.86 -8.77 21.71
N ASP A 70 -6.08 -9.26 21.42
CA ASP A 70 -6.36 -10.69 21.37
C ASP A 70 -5.56 -11.39 20.27
N LYS A 71 -5.22 -12.66 20.47
CA LYS A 71 -4.50 -13.49 19.49
C LYS A 71 -5.37 -13.78 18.25
N ASN A 72 -6.69 -13.86 18.43
CA ASN A 72 -7.65 -14.11 17.35
C ASN A 72 -7.90 -12.81 16.55
N GLU A 73 -7.66 -12.88 15.24
CA GLU A 73 -7.87 -11.75 14.34
C GLU A 73 -9.32 -11.28 14.27
N ASN A 74 -10.28 -12.22 14.31
CA ASN A 74 -11.69 -11.85 14.27
C ASN A 74 -12.13 -11.09 15.54
N VAL A 75 -11.55 -11.44 16.69
CA VAL A 75 -11.75 -10.69 17.94
C VAL A 75 -11.24 -9.28 17.78
N ARG A 76 -10.00 -9.09 17.30
CA ARG A 76 -9.43 -7.75 17.08
C ARG A 76 -10.30 -6.91 16.13
N TRP A 77 -10.72 -7.51 15.01
CA TRP A 77 -11.55 -6.86 13.99
C TRP A 77 -12.91 -6.44 14.56
N CYS A 78 -13.62 -7.35 15.21
CA CYS A 78 -14.93 -7.07 15.78
C CYS A 78 -14.85 -6.03 16.89
N SER A 79 -13.79 -6.06 17.71
CA SER A 79 -13.57 -5.06 18.76
C SER A 79 -13.35 -3.66 18.20
N ALA A 80 -12.62 -3.54 17.09
CA ALA A 80 -12.45 -2.27 16.39
C ALA A 80 -13.78 -1.74 15.83
N ILE A 81 -14.62 -2.61 15.26
CA ILE A 81 -15.96 -2.23 14.77
C ILE A 81 -16.91 -1.88 15.91
N ALA A 82 -16.86 -2.59 17.03
CA ALA A 82 -17.65 -2.26 18.21
C ALA A 82 -17.25 -0.88 18.76
N LEU A 83 -15.96 -0.60 18.90
CA LEU A 83 -15.45 0.74 19.26
C LEU A 83 -15.87 1.82 18.25
N GLU A 84 -15.95 1.51 16.96
CA GLU A 84 -16.51 2.41 15.94
C GLU A 84 -17.99 2.71 16.23
N LYS A 85 -18.82 1.66 16.40
CA LYS A 85 -20.28 1.80 16.55
C LYS A 85 -20.70 2.41 17.88
N ILE A 86 -19.87 2.31 18.92
CA ILE A 86 -20.05 3.02 20.19
C ILE A 86 -20.03 4.55 19.98
N SER A 87 -19.56 5.07 18.84
CA SER A 87 -19.37 6.53 18.66
C SER A 87 -20.07 7.18 17.47
N PRO A 88 -21.00 8.10 17.80
CA PRO A 88 -20.98 9.45 17.24
C PRO A 88 -20.52 10.56 18.21
N LEU A 89 -20.19 10.27 19.49
CA LEU A 89 -19.82 11.29 20.51
C LEU A 89 -18.51 11.04 21.31
N GLY A 90 -17.77 9.96 21.03
CA GLY A 90 -16.61 9.50 21.83
C GLY A 90 -15.25 10.18 21.56
N LYS A 91 -15.18 11.51 21.60
CA LYS A 91 -13.88 12.22 21.58
C LYS A 91 -12.93 11.77 22.72
N GLN A 92 -13.47 11.20 23.79
CA GLN A 92 -12.71 10.68 24.93
C GLN A 92 -11.83 9.47 24.57
N SER A 93 -12.14 8.72 23.50
CA SER A 93 -11.32 7.57 23.08
C SER A 93 -10.07 7.98 22.30
N ILE A 94 -10.01 9.22 21.79
CA ILE A 94 -8.93 9.69 20.90
C ILE A 94 -7.54 9.53 21.53
N PRO A 95 -7.28 9.91 22.80
CA PRO A 95 -5.97 9.71 23.42
C PRO A 95 -5.56 8.24 23.50
N PHE A 96 -6.51 7.35 23.76
CA PHE A 96 -6.27 5.91 23.84
C PHE A 96 -5.96 5.30 22.47
N LEU A 97 -6.69 5.72 21.43
CA LEU A 97 -6.42 5.31 20.06
C LEU A 97 -5.05 5.81 19.58
N ILE A 98 -4.66 7.06 19.90
CA ILE A 98 -3.33 7.60 19.60
C ILE A 98 -2.23 6.77 20.27
N LYS A 99 -2.44 6.35 21.53
CA LYS A 99 -1.51 5.47 22.24
C LYS A 99 -1.40 4.10 21.56
N ALA A 100 -2.52 3.54 21.11
CA ALA A 100 -2.58 2.24 20.45
C ALA A 100 -1.88 2.21 19.07
N LEU A 101 -1.69 3.37 18.41
CA LEU A 101 -0.87 3.48 17.19
C LEU A 101 0.61 3.07 17.39
N LYS A 102 1.09 2.98 18.63
CA LYS A 102 2.50 2.70 18.96
C LYS A 102 2.72 1.26 19.43
N TYR A 103 1.70 0.41 19.36
CA TYR A 103 1.79 -0.97 19.85
C TYR A 103 2.47 -1.85 18.80
N ASP A 104 3.18 -2.87 19.24
CA ASP A 104 3.94 -3.77 18.34
C ASP A 104 3.04 -4.56 17.38
N ASN A 105 1.77 -4.78 17.75
CA ASN A 105 0.82 -5.52 16.91
C ASN A 105 0.27 -4.62 15.79
N ALA A 106 0.59 -4.97 14.53
CA ALA A 106 0.13 -4.25 13.34
C ALA A 106 -1.40 -4.10 13.27
N ASN A 107 -2.16 -5.11 13.69
CA ASN A 107 -3.62 -5.04 13.69
C ASN A 107 -4.16 -3.98 14.67
N VAL A 108 -3.52 -3.82 15.83
CA VAL A 108 -3.88 -2.78 16.80
C VAL A 108 -3.64 -1.40 16.19
N ARG A 109 -2.48 -1.20 15.54
CA ARG A 109 -2.15 0.06 14.86
C ARG A 109 -3.12 0.35 13.73
N TRP A 110 -3.40 -0.65 12.89
CA TRP A 110 -4.33 -0.58 11.77
C TRP A 110 -5.76 -0.18 12.20
N CYS A 111 -6.33 -0.91 13.18
CA CYS A 111 -7.65 -0.63 13.73
C CYS A 111 -7.72 0.78 14.32
N SER A 112 -6.70 1.14 15.10
CA SER A 112 -6.62 2.44 15.77
C SER A 112 -6.54 3.59 14.77
N ALA A 113 -5.76 3.42 13.70
CA ALA A 113 -5.64 4.40 12.64
C ALA A 113 -7.00 4.64 11.97
N LEU A 114 -7.68 3.57 11.51
CA LEU A 114 -8.99 3.68 10.88
C LEU A 114 -10.05 4.33 11.77
N ALA A 115 -10.07 3.96 13.06
CA ALA A 115 -10.96 4.53 14.05
C ALA A 115 -10.74 6.05 14.19
N LEU A 116 -9.48 6.50 14.28
CA LEU A 116 -9.13 7.91 14.33
C LEU A 116 -9.62 8.69 13.11
N GLY A 117 -9.53 8.11 11.91
CA GLY A 117 -10.05 8.72 10.68
C GLY A 117 -11.56 9.03 10.68
N LYS A 118 -12.35 8.33 11.50
CA LYS A 118 -13.82 8.54 11.61
C LYS A 118 -14.17 9.79 12.41
N TYR A 119 -13.31 10.19 13.34
CA TYR A 119 -13.46 11.43 14.13
C TYR A 119 -13.15 12.69 13.32
N LYS A 120 -12.64 12.56 12.08
CA LYS A 120 -12.32 13.70 11.20
C LYS A 120 -11.48 14.74 11.95
N SER A 121 -11.81 16.02 11.84
CA SER A 121 -11.08 17.12 12.49
C SER A 121 -10.97 17.01 14.01
N ASP A 122 -11.84 16.24 14.68
CA ASP A 122 -11.73 16.03 16.13
C ASP A 122 -10.48 15.21 16.51
N ALA A 123 -9.97 14.37 15.59
CA ALA A 123 -8.74 13.61 15.77
C ALA A 123 -7.48 14.33 15.24
N ASN A 124 -7.49 15.66 15.12
CA ASN A 124 -6.31 16.43 14.68
C ASN A 124 -5.05 16.15 15.52
N LEU A 125 -5.21 15.87 16.83
CA LEU A 125 -4.09 15.50 17.71
C LEU A 125 -3.39 14.20 17.29
N ALA A 126 -4.05 13.34 16.51
CA ALA A 126 -3.48 12.09 16.03
C ALA A 126 -2.60 12.26 14.78
N ILE A 127 -2.66 13.40 14.10
CA ILE A 127 -1.96 13.62 12.83
C ILE A 127 -0.47 13.24 12.91
N PRO A 128 0.33 13.70 13.89
CA PRO A 128 1.76 13.38 13.92
C PRO A 128 2.06 11.89 14.08
N ASP A 129 1.24 11.15 14.81
CA ASP A 129 1.43 9.71 15.01
C ASP A 129 0.90 8.91 13.80
N LEU A 130 -0.19 9.34 13.17
CA LEU A 130 -0.67 8.78 11.90
C LEU A 130 0.33 9.02 10.75
N GLN A 131 0.98 10.17 10.69
CA GLN A 131 2.01 10.47 9.68
C GLN A 131 3.21 9.51 9.78
N LYS A 132 3.59 9.07 10.99
CA LYS A 132 4.64 8.05 11.17
C LYS A 132 4.21 6.71 10.58
N LEU A 133 2.93 6.35 10.74
CA LEU A 133 2.38 5.09 10.23
C LEU A 133 2.30 5.00 8.70
N LEU A 134 2.46 6.10 7.95
CA LEU A 134 2.65 6.01 6.50
C LEU A 134 3.92 5.25 6.09
N TYR A 135 4.82 5.00 7.06
CA TYR A 135 6.06 4.25 6.90
C TYR A 135 6.11 2.99 7.78
N ASP A 136 4.95 2.55 8.26
CA ASP A 136 4.84 1.29 8.98
C ASP A 136 5.32 0.12 8.12
N GLU A 137 5.89 -0.92 8.74
CA GLU A 137 6.32 -2.13 8.03
C GLU A 137 5.14 -2.86 7.37
N ASP A 138 3.96 -2.79 8.00
CA ASP A 138 2.75 -3.43 7.55
C ASP A 138 2.00 -2.58 6.51
N TYR A 139 1.64 -3.20 5.37
CA TYR A 139 0.99 -2.52 4.27
C TYR A 139 -0.39 -1.96 4.64
N ASP A 140 -1.19 -2.72 5.37
CA ASP A 140 -2.54 -2.32 5.72
C ASP A 140 -2.50 -1.15 6.71
N VAL A 141 -1.55 -1.15 7.64
CA VAL A 141 -1.33 -0.02 8.56
C VAL A 141 -1.00 1.26 7.78
N ARG A 142 -0.12 1.20 6.77
CA ARG A 142 0.19 2.35 5.91
C ARG A 142 -1.05 2.87 5.19
N TRP A 143 -1.87 1.96 4.65
CA TRP A 143 -3.12 2.32 3.97
C TRP A 143 -4.14 2.96 4.91
N ALA A 144 -4.32 2.40 6.10
CA ALA A 144 -5.19 2.94 7.14
C ALA A 144 -4.77 4.36 7.57
N ALA A 145 -3.46 4.58 7.73
CA ALA A 145 -2.91 5.90 8.02
C ALA A 145 -3.24 6.92 6.92
N TYR A 146 -3.02 6.55 5.64
CA TYR A 146 -3.33 7.41 4.50
C TYR A 146 -4.81 7.81 4.44
N ILE A 147 -5.71 6.82 4.56
CA ILE A 147 -7.16 7.05 4.54
C ILE A 147 -7.59 7.93 5.71
N SER A 148 -7.00 7.73 6.88
CA SER A 148 -7.37 8.45 8.11
C SER A 148 -6.89 9.89 8.08
N LEU A 149 -5.64 10.13 7.67
CA LEU A 149 -5.10 11.48 7.42
C LEU A 149 -5.96 12.23 6.41
N SER A 150 -6.34 11.59 5.29
CA SER A 150 -7.23 12.18 4.27
C SER A 150 -8.58 12.65 4.83
N LYS A 151 -9.13 11.93 5.82
CA LYS A 151 -10.43 12.24 6.45
C LYS A 151 -10.32 13.29 7.55
N ILE A 152 -9.21 13.31 8.29
CA ILE A 152 -8.95 14.25 9.38
C ILE A 152 -8.64 15.63 8.81
N ASP A 153 -7.61 15.70 7.96
CA ASP A 153 -7.21 16.90 7.23
C ASP A 153 -6.44 16.48 5.98
N LYS A 154 -6.97 16.75 4.79
CA LYS A 154 -6.31 16.39 3.52
C LYS A 154 -4.90 16.99 3.40
N ASN A 155 -4.64 18.15 4.02
CA ASN A 155 -3.31 18.77 4.01
C ASN A 155 -2.31 18.02 4.90
N SER A 156 -2.76 17.18 5.83
CA SER A 156 -1.88 16.36 6.66
C SER A 156 -1.12 15.28 5.87
N LEU A 157 -1.54 15.00 4.64
CA LEU A 157 -0.80 14.16 3.68
C LEU A 157 0.34 14.91 2.99
N ASN A 158 0.34 16.25 3.01
CA ASN A 158 1.43 17.05 2.48
C ASN A 158 2.59 17.07 3.48
N ILE A 159 3.17 15.90 3.74
CA ILE A 159 4.40 15.81 4.51
C ILE A 159 5.51 16.37 3.63
N SER A 160 5.91 17.62 3.87
CA SER A 160 7.18 18.09 3.34
C SER A 160 8.26 17.41 4.16
N TYR A 161 8.86 16.37 3.60
CA TYR A 161 10.14 15.92 4.10
C TYR A 161 11.16 17.00 3.81
N GLU A 162 11.86 17.43 4.87
CA GLU A 162 13.11 18.11 4.69
C GLU A 162 14.01 17.17 3.89
N ILE A 163 14.32 17.57 2.66
CA ILE A 163 15.11 16.73 1.75
C ILE A 163 16.46 16.37 2.37
N SER A 164 16.96 17.23 3.27
CA SER A 164 18.15 16.98 4.09
C SER A 164 18.04 15.70 4.93
N ASP A 165 16.87 15.37 5.48
CA ASP A 165 16.69 14.16 6.29
C ASP A 165 16.59 12.89 5.42
N VAL A 166 15.98 13.01 4.24
CA VAL A 166 15.99 11.93 3.23
C VAL A 166 17.42 11.65 2.79
N ILE A 167 18.19 12.69 2.49
CA ILE A 167 19.60 12.58 2.10
C ILE A 167 20.42 11.90 3.21
N LYS A 168 20.31 12.35 4.46
CA LYS A 168 21.01 11.72 5.60
C LYS A 168 20.70 10.22 5.71
N LYS A 169 19.41 9.85 5.58
CA LYS A 169 18.99 8.44 5.62
C LYS A 169 19.58 7.64 4.46
N LEU A 170 19.55 8.18 3.24
CA LEU A 170 20.15 7.53 2.08
C LEU A 170 21.64 7.33 2.26
N GLU A 171 22.36 8.37 2.68
CA GLU A 171 23.80 8.28 2.91
C GLU A 171 24.17 7.28 4.00
N TYR A 172 23.34 7.16 5.04
CA TYR A 172 23.54 6.19 6.12
C TYR A 172 23.20 4.75 5.71
N LEU A 173 22.04 4.53 5.08
CA LEU A 173 21.53 3.19 4.77
C LEU A 173 22.15 2.58 3.51
N THR A 174 22.48 3.40 2.50
CA THR A 174 22.96 2.88 1.20
C THR A 174 24.19 1.99 1.35
N PRO A 175 25.26 2.38 2.06
CA PRO A 175 26.42 1.50 2.25
C PRO A 175 26.09 0.21 3.00
N GLN A 176 25.15 0.26 3.95
CA GLN A 176 24.73 -0.92 4.73
C GLN A 176 24.00 -1.93 3.85
N LEU A 177 23.03 -1.46 3.07
CA LEU A 177 22.26 -2.29 2.14
C LEU A 177 23.13 -2.83 1.01
N MET A 178 24.06 -2.01 0.49
CA MET A 178 25.02 -2.49 -0.51
C MET A 178 25.85 -3.66 0.02
N ASN A 179 26.34 -3.55 1.27
CA ASN A 179 27.10 -4.61 1.90
C ASN A 179 26.23 -5.86 2.18
N GLU A 180 25.02 -5.69 2.70
CA GLU A 180 24.09 -6.79 2.99
C GLU A 180 23.69 -7.56 1.73
N LEU A 181 23.41 -6.85 0.63
CA LEU A 181 22.93 -7.42 -0.63
C LEU A 181 24.06 -7.71 -1.64
N SER A 182 25.32 -7.49 -1.26
CA SER A 182 26.48 -7.64 -2.14
C SER A 182 26.35 -6.86 -3.46
N VAL A 183 25.83 -5.63 -3.38
CA VAL A 183 25.70 -4.71 -4.53
C VAL A 183 27.01 -3.92 -4.69
N PRO A 184 27.78 -4.10 -5.79
CA PRO A 184 29.10 -3.50 -5.93
C PRO A 184 29.09 -1.96 -5.99
N GLY A 185 28.10 -1.39 -6.66
CA GLY A 185 28.01 0.05 -6.88
C GLY A 185 26.60 0.50 -7.24
N VAL A 186 26.27 1.74 -6.86
CA VAL A 186 25.00 2.38 -7.17
C VAL A 186 25.19 3.88 -7.34
N SER A 187 24.41 4.49 -8.23
CA SER A 187 24.26 5.94 -8.31
C SER A 187 22.83 6.32 -7.99
N ILE A 188 22.64 7.28 -7.08
CA ILE A 188 21.33 7.72 -6.59
C ILE A 188 21.18 9.21 -6.87
N SER A 189 20.08 9.57 -7.51
CA SER A 189 19.69 10.97 -7.75
C SER A 189 18.27 11.25 -7.26
N ILE A 190 18.08 12.38 -6.58
CA ILE A 190 16.75 12.91 -6.21
C ILE A 190 16.47 14.14 -7.05
N ILE A 191 15.35 14.12 -7.78
CA ILE A 191 14.83 15.28 -8.51
C ILE A 191 13.70 15.90 -7.69
N GLN A 192 13.83 17.16 -7.33
CA GLN A 192 12.80 17.93 -6.64
C GLN A 192 12.60 19.28 -7.34
N LYS A 193 11.34 19.64 -7.61
CA LYS A 193 10.99 20.90 -8.31
C LYS A 193 11.79 21.07 -9.62
N ASN A 194 11.86 20.00 -10.42
CA ASN A 194 12.57 19.92 -11.70
C ASN A 194 14.08 20.23 -11.62
N LYS A 195 14.70 20.09 -10.44
CA LYS A 195 16.15 20.22 -10.24
C LYS A 195 16.69 18.99 -9.54
N ILE A 196 17.93 18.61 -9.86
CA ILE A 196 18.66 17.61 -9.09
C ILE A 196 18.95 18.23 -7.72
N ALA A 197 18.31 17.70 -6.70
CA ALA A 197 18.48 18.17 -5.32
C ALA A 197 19.53 17.35 -4.56
N PHE A 198 19.84 16.16 -5.04
CA PHE A 198 20.91 15.29 -4.54
C PHE A 198 21.35 14.36 -5.67
N SER A 199 22.66 14.14 -5.79
CA SER A 199 23.22 13.07 -6.60
C SER A 199 24.48 12.56 -5.91
N LYS A 200 24.59 11.25 -5.73
CA LYS A 200 25.76 10.61 -5.13
C LYS A 200 25.92 9.20 -5.66
N SER A 201 27.17 8.86 -5.95
CA SER A 201 27.59 7.52 -6.33
C SER A 201 28.28 6.83 -5.16
N PHE A 202 28.11 5.52 -5.07
CA PHE A 202 28.64 4.67 -4.03
C PHE A 202 29.27 3.42 -4.66
N GLY A 203 30.37 2.95 -4.07
CA GLY A 203 31.02 1.71 -4.46
C GLY A 203 31.71 1.76 -5.82
N VAL A 204 31.81 0.58 -6.44
CA VAL A 204 32.62 0.36 -7.65
C VAL A 204 31.74 -0.01 -8.85
N ALA A 205 32.10 0.52 -10.01
CA ALA A 205 31.51 0.17 -11.30
C ALA A 205 31.94 -1.23 -11.76
N ASP A 206 33.12 -1.67 -11.35
CA ASP A 206 33.67 -2.99 -11.66
C ASP A 206 34.35 -3.59 -10.43
N ALA A 207 33.82 -4.72 -9.97
CA ALA A 207 34.28 -5.43 -8.79
C ALA A 207 35.70 -6.02 -8.93
N ASN A 208 36.23 -6.13 -10.15
CA ASN A 208 37.57 -6.66 -10.40
C ASN A 208 38.65 -5.59 -10.47
N THR A 209 38.28 -4.33 -10.76
CA THR A 209 39.24 -3.25 -11.05
C THR A 209 39.17 -2.11 -10.04
N GLU A 210 38.26 -2.17 -9.06
CA GLU A 210 38.03 -1.15 -8.03
C GLU A 210 37.70 0.26 -8.57
N ILE A 211 37.37 0.37 -9.87
CA ILE A 211 36.95 1.62 -10.50
C ILE A 211 35.69 2.09 -9.80
N GLN A 212 35.73 3.30 -9.23
CA GLN A 212 34.60 3.87 -8.49
C GLN A 212 33.45 4.21 -9.43
N VAL A 213 32.21 4.08 -8.94
CA VAL A 213 31.06 4.67 -9.63
C VAL A 213 31.17 6.20 -9.56
N ASP A 214 30.98 6.86 -10.69
CA ASP A 214 30.94 8.31 -10.81
C ASP A 214 29.70 8.76 -11.61
N ASP A 215 29.63 10.04 -11.98
CA ASP A 215 28.54 10.64 -12.75
C ASP A 215 28.58 10.30 -14.26
N LYS A 216 29.62 9.59 -14.71
CA LYS A 216 29.80 9.12 -16.10
C LYS A 216 29.62 7.62 -16.23
N THR A 217 29.53 6.91 -15.12
CA THR A 217 29.34 5.47 -15.09
C THR A 217 28.00 5.10 -15.73
N MET A 218 28.05 4.28 -16.77
CA MET A 218 26.87 3.85 -17.51
C MET A 218 26.38 2.51 -16.97
N PHE A 219 25.11 2.47 -16.55
CA PHE A 219 24.43 1.26 -16.10
C PHE A 219 23.50 0.76 -17.20
N GLU A 220 23.38 -0.56 -17.35
CA GLU A 220 22.38 -1.14 -18.23
C GLU A 220 20.97 -0.77 -17.75
N ALA A 221 20.27 0.08 -18.51
CA ALA A 221 18.93 0.53 -18.14
C ALA A 221 17.89 -0.59 -18.14
N CYS A 222 18.19 -1.74 -18.77
CA CYS A 222 17.29 -2.89 -18.88
C CYS A 222 15.88 -2.43 -19.30
N SER A 223 14.85 -2.83 -18.56
CA SER A 223 13.46 -2.49 -18.86
C SER A 223 13.09 -1.03 -18.56
N MET A 224 13.95 -0.24 -17.92
CA MET A 224 13.76 1.21 -17.77
C MET A 224 13.85 1.95 -19.11
N SER A 225 14.32 1.29 -20.18
CA SER A 225 14.30 1.82 -21.55
C SER A 225 12.88 1.88 -22.14
N LYS A 226 11.93 1.08 -21.64
CA LYS A 226 10.57 0.97 -22.22
C LYS A 226 9.76 2.27 -22.16
N PRO A 227 9.72 3.03 -21.04
CA PRO A 227 9.05 4.32 -21.01
C PRO A 227 9.63 5.34 -22.00
N VAL A 228 10.97 5.37 -22.19
CA VAL A 228 11.62 6.23 -23.19
C VAL A 228 11.20 5.82 -24.60
N PHE A 229 11.21 4.52 -24.89
CA PHE A 229 10.74 4.01 -26.18
C PHE A 229 9.24 4.30 -26.40
N ALA A 230 8.40 4.13 -25.38
CA ALA A 230 6.98 4.46 -25.44
C ALA A 230 6.77 5.95 -25.76
N TYR A 231 7.56 6.85 -25.17
CA TYR A 231 7.53 8.27 -25.50
C TYR A 231 7.86 8.51 -26.98
N ILE A 232 8.89 7.87 -27.53
CA ILE A 232 9.24 7.96 -28.96
C ILE A 232 8.07 7.48 -29.84
N VAL A 233 7.46 6.34 -29.52
CA VAL A 233 6.29 5.82 -30.26
C VAL A 233 5.13 6.82 -30.21
N LEU A 234 4.85 7.42 -29.06
CA LEU A 234 3.79 8.41 -28.93
C LEU A 234 4.10 9.73 -29.66
N GLN A 235 5.36 10.13 -29.80
CA GLN A 235 5.75 11.25 -30.67
C GLN A 235 5.45 10.92 -32.14
N LEU A 236 5.77 9.71 -32.61
CA LEU A 236 5.44 9.30 -33.99
C LEU A 236 3.91 9.25 -34.24
N VAL A 237 3.14 8.92 -33.20
CA VAL A 237 1.66 8.99 -33.26
C VAL A 237 1.18 10.42 -33.39
N GLN A 238 1.74 11.33 -32.59
CA GLN A 238 1.43 12.76 -32.67
C GLN A 238 1.79 13.35 -34.04
N GLU A 239 2.86 12.87 -34.67
CA GLU A 239 3.27 13.24 -36.03
C GLU A 239 2.44 12.58 -37.14
N GLY A 240 1.50 11.68 -36.80
CA GLY A 240 0.68 10.95 -37.76
C GLY A 240 1.43 9.85 -38.53
N LYS A 241 2.66 9.49 -38.13
CA LYS A 241 3.48 8.45 -38.77
C LYS A 241 3.10 7.04 -38.33
N LEU A 242 2.56 6.89 -37.12
CA LEU A 242 2.08 5.61 -36.57
C LEU A 242 0.69 5.79 -35.96
N ASP A 243 -0.20 4.84 -36.18
CA ASP A 243 -1.51 4.79 -35.53
C ASP A 243 -1.47 3.71 -34.44
N LEU A 244 -1.86 4.08 -33.22
CA LEU A 244 -1.83 3.19 -32.05
C LEU A 244 -2.73 1.97 -32.20
N ASP A 245 -3.82 2.10 -32.96
CA ASP A 245 -4.88 1.10 -33.07
C ASP A 245 -4.92 0.43 -34.45
N LYS A 246 -4.06 0.87 -35.37
CA LYS A 246 -3.84 0.16 -36.63
C LYS A 246 -3.01 -1.11 -36.36
N PRO A 247 -3.44 -2.28 -36.89
CA PRO A 247 -2.66 -3.50 -36.77
C PRO A 247 -1.24 -3.35 -37.32
N LEU A 248 -0.25 -3.77 -36.52
CA LEU A 248 1.17 -3.65 -36.85
C LEU A 248 1.56 -4.51 -38.06
N TYR A 249 0.82 -5.59 -38.30
CA TYR A 249 0.96 -6.41 -39.49
C TYR A 249 0.89 -5.58 -40.79
N ASN A 250 0.14 -4.48 -40.80
CA ASN A 250 0.01 -3.59 -41.96
C ASN A 250 1.23 -2.68 -42.18
N TYR A 251 2.11 -2.56 -41.19
CA TYR A 251 3.37 -1.81 -41.30
C TYR A 251 4.55 -2.74 -41.61
N MET A 252 4.63 -3.87 -40.91
CA MET A 252 5.70 -4.83 -41.07
C MET A 252 5.20 -6.23 -40.69
N PRO A 253 4.87 -7.09 -41.67
CA PRO A 253 4.58 -8.49 -41.40
C PRO A 253 5.75 -9.21 -40.73
N GLU A 254 5.44 -10.18 -39.89
CA GLU A 254 6.40 -11.06 -39.21
C GLU A 254 5.91 -12.51 -39.32
N LYS A 255 6.84 -13.46 -39.20
CA LYS A 255 6.53 -14.89 -39.15
C LYS A 255 5.95 -15.22 -37.77
N PHE A 256 4.63 -15.20 -37.65
CA PHE A 256 3.94 -15.60 -36.42
C PHE A 256 3.61 -17.09 -36.39
N VAL A 257 3.51 -17.66 -35.19
CA VAL A 257 2.88 -18.95 -34.93
C VAL A 257 1.78 -18.75 -33.89
N SER A 258 0.55 -19.07 -34.25
CA SER A 258 -0.62 -18.87 -33.41
C SER A 258 -1.65 -19.98 -33.63
N GLU A 259 -2.51 -20.18 -32.62
CA GLU A 259 -3.66 -21.09 -32.73
C GLU A 259 -4.73 -20.58 -33.71
N ASP A 260 -4.74 -19.28 -33.98
CA ASP A 260 -5.70 -18.57 -34.84
C ASP A 260 -4.91 -17.67 -35.80
N GLU A 261 -5.15 -17.81 -37.11
CA GLU A 261 -4.48 -17.08 -38.18
C GLU A 261 -4.81 -15.58 -38.19
N ASP A 262 -5.86 -15.15 -37.50
CA ASP A 262 -6.25 -13.75 -37.42
C ASP A 262 -5.61 -13.01 -36.25
N TYR A 263 -5.06 -13.71 -35.25
CA TYR A 263 -4.38 -13.04 -34.12
C TYR A 263 -3.26 -12.09 -34.57
N PRO A 264 -2.34 -12.47 -35.49
CA PRO A 264 -1.32 -11.55 -35.99
C PRO A 264 -1.87 -10.23 -36.54
N LYS A 265 -3.04 -10.28 -37.19
CA LYS A 265 -3.71 -9.14 -37.82
C LYS A 265 -4.48 -8.26 -36.83
N GLN A 266 -4.48 -8.61 -35.54
CA GLN A 266 -5.13 -7.86 -34.47
C GLN A 266 -4.14 -7.12 -33.56
N ILE A 267 -2.84 -7.47 -33.60
CA ILE A 267 -1.85 -6.87 -32.71
C ILE A 267 -1.59 -5.41 -33.10
N THR A 268 -1.78 -4.49 -32.15
CA THR A 268 -1.55 -3.06 -32.32
C THR A 268 -0.39 -2.53 -31.46
N ALA A 269 0.10 -1.32 -31.75
CA ALA A 269 1.10 -0.66 -30.90
C ALA A 269 0.60 -0.45 -29.47
N ARG A 270 -0.68 -0.06 -29.31
CA ARG A 270 -1.31 0.08 -27.98
C ARG A 270 -1.20 -1.20 -27.17
N MET A 271 -1.47 -2.35 -27.80
CA MET A 271 -1.39 -3.63 -27.11
C MET A 271 0.04 -3.97 -26.68
N ILE A 272 1.05 -3.64 -27.49
CA ILE A 272 2.45 -3.85 -27.10
C ILE A 272 2.85 -2.94 -25.93
N LEU A 273 2.55 -1.65 -26.02
CA LEU A 273 2.88 -0.66 -24.98
C LEU A 273 2.19 -0.96 -23.64
N THR A 274 1.07 -1.68 -23.68
CA THR A 274 0.29 -2.09 -22.49
C THR A 274 0.45 -3.57 -22.14
N HIS A 275 1.34 -4.29 -22.81
CA HIS A 275 1.60 -5.72 -22.57
C HIS A 275 0.36 -6.62 -22.70
N THR A 276 -0.50 -6.36 -23.67
CA THR A 276 -1.73 -7.13 -23.95
C THR A 276 -1.74 -7.80 -25.33
N SER A 277 -0.59 -7.83 -26.04
CA SER A 277 -0.49 -8.33 -27.41
C SER A 277 -0.59 -9.85 -27.57
N GLY A 278 -0.49 -10.63 -26.48
CA GLY A 278 -0.36 -12.09 -26.55
C GLY A 278 1.05 -12.59 -26.83
N LEU A 279 2.04 -11.70 -27.00
CA LEU A 279 3.42 -12.05 -27.32
C LEU A 279 4.22 -12.46 -26.07
N PRO A 280 5.22 -13.35 -26.19
CA PRO A 280 6.04 -13.80 -25.07
C PRO A 280 6.92 -12.69 -24.51
N ASN A 281 7.50 -12.90 -23.32
CA ASN A 281 8.61 -12.08 -22.87
C ASN A 281 9.81 -12.20 -23.80
N TRP A 282 10.26 -13.42 -24.07
CA TRP A 282 11.36 -13.72 -24.99
C TRP A 282 11.01 -14.93 -25.85
N ARG A 283 11.32 -14.87 -27.15
CA ARG A 283 11.17 -16.04 -28.02
C ARG A 283 12.32 -17.02 -27.79
N LYS A 284 12.09 -18.31 -27.98
CA LYS A 284 13.16 -19.32 -27.95
C LYS A 284 14.08 -19.13 -29.16
N GLY A 285 15.38 -19.40 -29.01
CA GLY A 285 16.36 -19.34 -30.11
C GLY A 285 17.44 -18.27 -29.99
N GLY A 286 17.62 -17.64 -28.82
CA GLY A 286 18.70 -16.67 -28.60
C GLY A 286 18.52 -15.34 -29.34
N GLU A 287 19.58 -14.54 -29.41
CA GLU A 287 19.57 -13.19 -29.97
C GLU A 287 19.28 -13.15 -31.48
N GLU A 288 19.57 -14.24 -32.20
CA GLU A 288 19.39 -14.35 -33.65
C GLU A 288 17.92 -14.38 -34.06
N ARG A 289 17.01 -14.70 -33.13
CA ARG A 289 15.56 -14.53 -33.28
C ARG A 289 14.96 -15.18 -34.55
N GLU A 290 15.58 -16.24 -35.06
CA GLU A 290 15.20 -16.88 -36.32
C GLU A 290 13.87 -17.65 -36.26
N ASN A 291 13.48 -18.06 -35.05
CA ASN A 291 12.24 -18.79 -34.83
C ASN A 291 11.01 -17.89 -35.01
N PRO A 292 9.90 -18.44 -35.55
CA PRO A 292 8.64 -17.74 -35.61
C PRO A 292 8.19 -17.21 -34.25
N LEU A 293 7.56 -16.03 -34.23
CA LEU A 293 7.10 -15.34 -33.05
C LEU A 293 5.76 -15.93 -32.57
N PRO A 294 5.71 -16.64 -31.41
CA PRO A 294 4.47 -17.23 -30.95
C PRO A 294 3.48 -16.18 -30.42
N ILE A 295 2.19 -16.44 -30.55
CA ILE A 295 1.10 -15.72 -29.87
C ILE A 295 0.42 -16.69 -28.91
N TYR A 296 0.48 -16.40 -27.61
CA TYR A 296 -0.01 -17.29 -26.54
C TYR A 296 -1.50 -17.18 -26.26
N PHE A 297 -2.12 -16.06 -26.60
CA PHE A 297 -3.55 -15.83 -26.39
C PHE A 297 -4.06 -14.72 -27.30
N LYS A 298 -5.38 -14.64 -27.46
CA LYS A 298 -6.05 -13.60 -28.24
C LYS A 298 -5.59 -12.19 -27.83
N PRO A 299 -5.04 -11.38 -28.76
CA PRO A 299 -4.60 -10.02 -28.46
C PRO A 299 -5.70 -9.17 -27.80
N GLY A 300 -5.31 -8.36 -26.82
CA GLY A 300 -6.19 -7.47 -26.06
C GLY A 300 -6.96 -8.12 -24.90
N THR A 301 -6.87 -9.43 -24.69
CA THR A 301 -7.71 -10.13 -23.67
C THR A 301 -7.06 -10.31 -22.31
N LYS A 302 -5.72 -10.32 -22.22
CA LYS A 302 -4.97 -10.56 -20.98
C LYS A 302 -3.70 -9.73 -20.95
N PHE A 303 -3.21 -9.43 -19.75
CA PHE A 303 -1.88 -8.87 -19.54
C PHE A 303 -0.82 -9.98 -19.52
N HIS A 304 0.27 -9.81 -20.26
CA HIS A 304 1.47 -10.62 -20.20
C HIS A 304 2.70 -9.78 -20.57
N TYR A 305 3.64 -9.65 -19.64
CA TYR A 305 4.86 -8.87 -19.86
C TYR A 305 5.66 -9.40 -21.05
N SER A 306 5.98 -8.51 -22.00
CA SER A 306 6.50 -8.90 -23.31
C SER A 306 7.67 -8.02 -23.75
N GLY A 307 8.91 -8.55 -23.64
CA GLY A 307 10.10 -7.98 -24.26
C GLY A 307 10.08 -8.09 -25.79
N GLU A 308 9.65 -9.23 -26.34
CA GLU A 308 9.51 -9.42 -27.79
C GLU A 308 8.48 -8.49 -28.42
N GLY A 309 7.40 -8.16 -27.72
CA GLY A 309 6.47 -7.13 -28.17
C GLY A 309 7.18 -5.80 -28.40
N PHE A 310 7.95 -5.34 -27.42
CA PHE A 310 8.72 -4.10 -27.56
C PHE A 310 9.75 -4.18 -28.70
N TYR A 311 10.42 -5.32 -28.87
CA TYR A 311 11.35 -5.50 -29.98
C TYR A 311 10.66 -5.50 -31.36
N TYR A 312 9.50 -6.16 -31.48
CA TYR A 312 8.70 -6.14 -32.71
C TYR A 312 8.25 -4.71 -33.05
N LEU A 313 7.76 -3.96 -32.05
CA LEU A 313 7.39 -2.56 -32.25
C LEU A 313 8.58 -1.68 -32.59
N GLN A 314 9.77 -1.92 -32.00
CA GLN A 314 11.01 -1.26 -32.40
C GLN A 314 11.25 -1.45 -33.91
N ARG A 315 11.20 -2.68 -34.41
CA ARG A 315 11.43 -2.95 -35.84
C ARG A 315 10.37 -2.30 -36.73
N VAL A 316 9.11 -2.22 -36.28
CA VAL A 316 8.06 -1.46 -36.98
C VAL A 316 8.43 0.02 -37.03
N VAL A 317 8.87 0.60 -35.92
CA VAL A 317 9.31 2.00 -35.85
C VAL A 317 10.48 2.23 -36.81
N GLU A 318 11.52 1.41 -36.78
CA GLU A 318 12.69 1.51 -37.67
C GLU A 318 12.28 1.41 -39.14
N ARG A 319 11.30 0.55 -39.46
CA ARG A 319 10.73 0.42 -40.81
C ARG A 319 9.99 1.69 -41.26
N ILE A 320 9.25 2.33 -40.36
CA ILE A 320 8.49 3.57 -40.64
C ILE A 320 9.44 4.76 -40.81
N THR A 321 10.47 4.85 -39.96
CA THR A 321 11.41 5.99 -39.94
C THR A 321 12.56 5.83 -40.93
N ASN A 322 12.83 4.62 -41.40
CA ASN A 322 14.03 4.26 -42.16
C ASN A 322 15.33 4.63 -41.41
N GLN A 323 15.31 4.50 -40.09
CA GLN A 323 16.42 4.79 -39.17
C GLN A 323 16.48 3.72 -38.09
N THR A 324 17.68 3.39 -37.63
CA THR A 324 17.88 2.55 -36.44
C THR A 324 17.53 3.33 -35.17
N LEU A 325 17.13 2.63 -34.11
CA LEU A 325 16.96 3.24 -32.77
C LEU A 325 18.27 3.41 -31.99
N GLN A 326 19.40 2.93 -32.54
CA GLN A 326 20.75 3.12 -32.02
C GLN A 326 21.35 4.46 -32.41
#